data_AF-A0A8F4FZ02-F1
#
_entry.id   AF-A0A8F4FZ02-F1
#
_cell.length_a   1.000
_cell.length_b   1.000
_cell.length_c   1.000
_cell.angle_alpha   90.00
_cell.angle_beta   90.00
_cell.angle_gamma   90.00
#
_symmetry.space_group_name_H-M   'P 1'
#
loop_
_entity.id
_entity.type
_entity.pdbx_description
1 polymer ?
#
loop_
_entity_poly.entity_id
_entity_poly.type
_entity_poly.pdbx_seq_one_letter_code
_entity_poly.pdbx_strand_id
1 'polypeptide(L)'
;MPDVRSDRPLRRRVAPLAIALLAFAPLATACSSDTKSDAKKTAESLKEDAKGNADAAGDAISDKAGEAAARAAAEDLRARIKANDTANDEGARSMSALNESIADVAGDPEVVGLKDDDGDGLDDDGKVQLDVDGASACVILPASGEDTSVEGGSC
;
A
#
# COMPACT_ATOMS: atom_id res chain seq x y z
N MET A 1 -17.58 28.47 50.08
CA MET A 1 -16.64 27.33 50.15
C MET A 1 -15.48 27.60 49.19
N PRO A 2 -14.26 27.13 49.51
CA PRO A 2 -12.99 27.85 49.30
C PRO A 2 -12.33 27.67 47.93
N ASP A 3 -11.44 28.64 47.68
CA ASP A 3 -10.31 28.70 46.75
C ASP A 3 -9.26 27.61 47.05
N VAL A 4 -8.80 26.85 46.04
CA VAL A 4 -7.43 26.27 46.02
C VAL A 4 -6.93 26.15 44.57
N ARG A 5 -5.69 26.65 44.41
CA ARG A 5 -4.80 26.75 43.25
C ARG A 5 -4.23 25.42 42.76
N SER A 6 -3.53 25.52 41.62
CA SER A 6 -2.31 24.76 41.25
C SER A 6 -2.53 23.31 40.79
N ASP A 7 -1.91 22.80 39.72
CA ASP A 7 -0.61 23.09 39.11
C ASP A 7 -0.62 22.78 37.61
N ARG A 8 -0.01 23.65 36.78
CA ARG A 8 0.72 23.19 35.58
C ARG A 8 2.11 22.82 36.07
N PRO A 9 2.71 21.68 35.68
CA PRO A 9 3.59 21.69 34.49
C PRO A 9 3.63 20.30 33.80
N LEU A 10 4.04 20.11 32.55
CA LEU A 10 5.42 20.20 32.06
C LEU A 10 5.38 20.09 30.54
N ARG A 11 6.01 21.07 29.91
CA ARG A 11 6.41 21.06 28.50
C ARG A 11 7.21 19.79 28.21
N ARG A 12 6.68 18.84 27.44
CA ARG A 12 7.52 17.86 26.73
C ARG A 12 8.08 18.52 25.48
N ARG A 13 9.20 19.23 25.68
CA ARG A 13 10.15 19.51 24.61
C ARG A 13 10.75 18.16 24.20
N VAL A 14 10.33 17.62 23.06
CA VAL A 14 11.08 16.55 22.41
C VAL A 14 12.27 17.24 21.74
N ALA A 15 13.43 17.05 22.34
CA ALA A 15 14.69 17.61 21.90
C ALA A 15 15.06 17.09 20.50
N PRO A 16 15.80 17.88 19.69
CA PRO A 16 16.33 17.42 18.43
C PRO A 16 17.34 16.31 18.68
N LEU A 17 17.16 15.18 17.99
CA LEU A 17 18.08 14.05 17.97
C LEU A 17 19.35 14.54 17.26
N ALA A 18 20.29 15.05 18.05
CA ALA A 18 21.62 15.41 17.59
C ALA A 18 22.31 14.14 17.09
N ILE A 19 22.39 14.02 15.76
CA ILE A 19 23.26 13.06 15.09
C ILE A 19 24.68 13.44 15.50
N ALA A 20 25.24 12.67 16.42
CA ALA A 20 26.62 12.78 16.83
C ALA A 20 27.51 12.50 15.61
N LEU A 21 28.02 13.56 15.00
CA LEU A 21 29.17 13.53 14.11
C LEU A 21 30.34 12.91 14.90
N LEU A 22 30.52 11.61 14.72
CA LEU A 22 31.63 10.84 15.24
C LEU A 22 32.91 11.44 14.67
N ALA A 23 33.67 12.07 15.57
CA ALA A 23 34.93 12.71 15.30
C ALA A 23 35.89 11.73 14.61
N PHE A 24 36.21 12.00 13.35
CA PHE A 24 37.39 11.47 12.68
C PHE A 24 38.63 12.05 13.36
N ALA A 25 39.19 11.32 14.34
CA ALA A 25 40.56 11.55 14.77
C ALA A 25 41.50 10.89 13.75
N PRO A 26 42.41 11.63 13.09
CA PRO A 26 43.42 11.02 12.25
C PRO A 26 44.56 10.53 13.15
N LEU A 27 44.48 9.28 13.59
CA LEU A 27 45.66 8.59 14.10
C LEU A 27 46.56 8.25 12.89
N ALA A 28 47.43 9.18 12.55
CA ALA A 28 48.63 8.87 11.79
C ALA A 28 49.56 8.08 12.72
N THR A 29 49.81 6.80 12.43
CA THR A 29 51.07 6.08 12.71
C THR A 29 51.01 4.66 12.13
N ALA A 30 52.09 4.27 11.44
CA ALA A 30 52.42 2.94 10.91
C ALA A 30 51.59 2.40 9.72
N CYS A 31 52.12 2.62 8.51
CA CYS A 31 51.75 1.89 7.29
C CYS A 31 52.19 0.42 7.38
N SER A 32 51.29 -0.49 7.77
CA SER A 32 51.30 -1.86 7.23
C SER A 32 50.24 -1.95 6.13
N SER A 33 50.57 -2.64 5.03
CA SER A 33 49.71 -2.91 3.88
C SER A 33 48.36 -3.57 4.28
N ASP A 34 48.34 -4.21 5.44
CA ASP A 34 47.18 -4.91 6.00
C ASP A 34 46.09 -3.93 6.48
N THR A 35 46.44 -2.86 7.18
CA THR A 35 45.46 -1.91 7.73
C THR A 35 44.67 -1.16 6.66
N LYS A 36 45.29 -0.88 5.50
CA LYS A 36 44.59 -0.32 4.33
C LYS A 36 43.63 -1.31 3.68
N SER A 37 43.98 -2.59 3.67
CA SER A 37 43.14 -3.65 3.12
C SER A 37 41.91 -3.90 3.99
N ASP A 38 42.08 -3.86 5.31
CA ASP A 38 40.96 -4.07 6.26
C ASP A 38 40.02 -2.86 6.34
N ALA A 39 40.54 -1.64 6.23
CA ALA A 39 39.72 -0.44 6.11
C ALA A 39 38.90 -0.45 4.80
N LYS A 40 39.48 -0.93 3.70
CA LYS A 40 38.76 -1.06 2.41
C LYS A 40 37.65 -2.11 2.49
N LYS A 41 37.93 -3.28 3.08
CA LYS A 41 36.92 -4.34 3.28
C LYS A 41 35.76 -3.87 4.17
N THR A 42 36.06 -3.19 5.28
CA THR A 42 35.03 -2.60 6.16
C THR A 42 34.18 -1.55 5.44
N ALA A 43 34.80 -0.72 4.60
CA ALA A 43 34.07 0.27 3.81
C ALA A 43 33.20 -0.37 2.71
N GLU A 44 33.68 -1.44 2.06
CA GLU A 44 32.89 -2.20 1.08
C GLU A 44 31.71 -2.92 1.72
N SER A 45 31.89 -3.54 2.90
CA SER A 45 30.79 -4.19 3.62
C SER A 45 29.72 -3.19 4.08
N LEU A 46 30.12 -2.04 4.63
CA LEU A 46 29.17 -0.98 5.01
C LEU A 46 28.39 -0.42 3.81
N LYS A 47 29.02 -0.37 2.63
CA LYS A 47 28.37 0.07 1.40
C LYS A 47 27.38 -0.97 0.88
N GLU A 48 27.73 -2.26 0.97
CA GLU A 48 26.82 -3.36 0.62
C GLU A 48 25.63 -3.42 1.57
N ASP A 49 25.85 -3.31 2.89
CA ASP A 49 24.79 -3.28 3.90
C ASP A 49 23.85 -2.08 3.68
N ALA A 50 24.41 -0.89 3.43
CA ALA A 50 23.61 0.31 3.16
C ALA A 50 22.80 0.19 1.86
N LYS A 51 23.37 -0.43 0.83
CA LYS A 51 22.65 -0.69 -0.43
C LYS A 51 21.54 -1.71 -0.22
N GLY A 52 21.81 -2.82 0.45
CA GLY A 52 20.80 -3.85 0.75
C GLY A 52 19.62 -3.30 1.55
N ASN A 53 19.88 -2.44 2.54
CA ASN A 53 18.80 -1.77 3.27
C ASN A 53 18.01 -0.77 2.41
N ALA A 54 18.68 -0.05 1.52
CA ALA A 54 18.00 0.89 0.61
C ALA A 54 17.13 0.15 -0.41
N ASP A 55 17.63 -0.95 -0.98
CA ASP A 55 16.90 -1.79 -1.92
C ASP A 55 15.67 -2.42 -1.22
N ALA A 56 15.85 -3.01 -0.04
CA ALA A 56 14.73 -3.58 0.74
C ALA A 56 13.69 -2.53 1.17
N ALA A 57 14.12 -1.32 1.51
CA ALA A 57 13.19 -0.22 1.80
C ALA A 57 12.45 0.25 0.54
N GLY A 58 13.13 0.27 -0.61
CA GLY A 58 12.53 0.59 -1.91
C GLY A 58 11.46 -0.40 -2.30
N ASP A 59 11.76 -1.70 -2.22
CA ASP A 59 10.82 -2.78 -2.52
C ASP A 59 9.59 -2.71 -1.63
N ALA A 60 9.78 -2.54 -0.31
CA ALA A 60 8.66 -2.42 0.64
C ALA A 60 7.76 -1.19 0.37
N ILE A 61 8.34 -0.08 -0.10
CA ILE A 61 7.57 1.10 -0.49
C ILE A 61 6.79 0.83 -1.79
N SER A 62 7.42 0.18 -2.76
CA SER A 62 6.79 -0.19 -4.03
C SER A 62 5.60 -1.12 -3.80
N ASP A 63 5.77 -2.16 -2.98
CA ASP A 63 4.69 -3.11 -2.64
C ASP A 63 3.51 -2.40 -1.97
N LYS A 64 3.80 -1.51 -1.01
CA LYS A 64 2.74 -0.74 -0.32
C LYS A 64 2.05 0.27 -1.22
N ALA A 65 2.76 0.84 -2.19
CA ALA A 65 2.17 1.71 -3.19
C ALA A 65 1.22 0.92 -4.11
N GLY A 66 1.63 -0.27 -4.56
CA GLY A 66 0.80 -1.19 -5.34
C GLY A 66 -0.46 -1.61 -4.57
N GLU A 67 -0.33 -2.08 -3.33
CA GLU A 67 -1.47 -2.44 -2.47
C GLU A 67 -2.48 -1.29 -2.32
N ALA A 68 -1.98 -0.06 -2.12
CA ALA A 68 -2.83 1.13 -2.00
C ALA A 68 -3.51 1.48 -3.32
N ALA A 69 -2.82 1.35 -4.46
CA ALA A 69 -3.35 1.62 -5.78
C ALA A 69 -4.44 0.61 -6.16
N ALA A 70 -4.21 -0.69 -5.94
CA ALA A 70 -5.20 -1.74 -6.17
C ALA A 70 -6.45 -1.52 -5.30
N ARG A 71 -6.27 -1.20 -4.00
CA ARG A 71 -7.41 -0.88 -3.13
C ARG A 71 -8.16 0.37 -3.57
N ALA A 72 -7.45 1.40 -4.03
CA ALA A 72 -8.08 2.61 -4.54
C ALA A 72 -8.91 2.32 -5.80
N ALA A 73 -8.39 1.53 -6.73
CA ALA A 73 -9.13 1.09 -7.91
C ALA A 73 -10.38 0.27 -7.54
N ALA A 74 -10.28 -0.62 -6.56
CA ALA A 74 -11.42 -1.40 -6.07
C ALA A 74 -12.51 -0.52 -5.42
N GLU A 75 -12.13 0.48 -4.62
CA GLU A 75 -13.10 1.44 -4.06
C GLU A 75 -13.69 2.37 -5.13
N ASP A 76 -12.94 2.72 -6.17
CA ASP A 76 -13.46 3.46 -7.34
C ASP A 76 -14.50 2.62 -8.08
N LEU A 77 -14.20 1.35 -8.40
CA LEU A 77 -15.17 0.44 -9.01
C LEU A 77 -16.42 0.32 -8.14
N ARG A 78 -16.25 0.11 -6.82
CA ARG A 78 -17.36 0.03 -5.87
C ARG A 78 -18.24 1.28 -5.91
N ALA A 79 -17.64 2.46 -5.95
CA ALA A 79 -18.37 3.73 -6.03
C ALA A 79 -19.14 3.85 -7.35
N ARG A 80 -18.55 3.40 -8.47
CA ARG A 80 -19.18 3.39 -9.79
C ARG A 80 -20.35 2.45 -9.86
N ILE A 81 -20.23 1.23 -9.34
CA ILE A 81 -21.34 0.27 -9.27
C ILE A 81 -22.51 0.88 -8.49
N LYS A 82 -22.24 1.56 -7.36
CA LYS A 82 -23.29 2.24 -6.57
C LYS A 82 -23.95 3.42 -7.29
N ALA A 83 -23.25 4.02 -8.24
CA ALA A 83 -23.75 5.16 -9.01
C ALA A 83 -24.27 4.77 -10.40
N ASN A 84 -24.19 3.49 -10.78
CA ASN A 84 -24.53 3.00 -12.10
C ASN A 84 -26.04 2.68 -12.15
N ASP A 85 -26.76 3.29 -13.11
CA ASP A 85 -28.20 3.12 -13.25
C ASP A 85 -28.58 1.66 -13.58
N THR A 86 -27.79 0.98 -14.42
CA THR A 86 -27.95 -0.44 -14.73
C THR A 86 -27.81 -1.32 -13.48
N ALA A 87 -26.88 -1.00 -12.58
CA ALA A 87 -26.74 -1.70 -11.30
C ALA A 87 -27.93 -1.46 -10.37
N ASN A 88 -28.53 -0.27 -10.41
CA ASN A 88 -29.73 0.05 -9.62
C ASN A 88 -30.96 -0.71 -10.10
N ASP A 89 -31.06 -0.93 -11.42
CA ASP A 89 -32.20 -1.60 -12.05
C ASP A 89 -32.05 -3.14 -12.06
N GLU A 90 -30.84 -3.65 -12.35
CA GLU A 90 -30.57 -5.08 -12.57
C GLU A 90 -29.80 -5.73 -11.41
N GLY A 91 -29.25 -4.93 -10.49
CA GLY A 91 -28.46 -5.38 -9.35
C GLY A 91 -26.94 -5.28 -9.58
N ALA A 92 -26.20 -5.22 -8.47
CA ALA A 92 -24.75 -5.02 -8.46
C ALA A 92 -23.93 -6.13 -9.15
N ARG A 93 -24.54 -7.31 -9.37
CA ARG A 93 -23.92 -8.44 -10.06
C ARG A 93 -24.23 -8.49 -11.57
N SER A 94 -25.03 -7.57 -12.11
CA SER A 94 -25.30 -7.53 -13.56
C SER A 94 -23.98 -7.40 -14.33
N MET A 95 -23.72 -8.33 -15.24
CA MET A 95 -22.55 -8.30 -16.11
C MET A 95 -22.53 -7.02 -16.96
N SER A 96 -23.70 -6.48 -17.33
CA SER A 96 -23.77 -5.19 -18.04
C SER A 96 -23.29 -4.05 -17.14
N ALA A 97 -23.85 -3.97 -15.92
CA ALA A 97 -23.50 -2.93 -14.95
C ALA A 97 -22.02 -2.99 -14.53
N LEU A 98 -21.48 -4.20 -14.37
CA LEU A 98 -20.06 -4.42 -14.05
C LEU A 98 -19.16 -3.95 -15.19
N ASN A 99 -19.45 -4.35 -16.44
CA ASN A 99 -18.67 -3.90 -17.60
C ASN A 99 -18.71 -2.38 -17.79
N GLU A 100 -19.87 -1.75 -17.61
CA GLU A 100 -20.01 -0.30 -17.64
C GLU A 100 -19.19 0.38 -16.53
N SER A 101 -19.27 -0.13 -15.31
CA SER A 101 -18.56 0.45 -14.16
C SER A 101 -17.04 0.28 -14.28
N ILE A 102 -16.58 -0.86 -14.80
CA ILE A 102 -15.15 -1.18 -15.02
C ILE A 102 -14.53 -0.25 -16.07
N ALA A 103 -15.26 0.06 -17.14
CA ALA A 103 -14.76 0.84 -18.26
C ALA A 103 -14.25 2.24 -17.86
N ASP A 104 -14.73 2.78 -16.75
CA ASP A 104 -14.34 4.09 -16.26
C ASP A 104 -13.39 4.06 -15.05
N VAL A 105 -12.98 2.88 -14.55
CA VAL A 105 -12.12 2.77 -13.36
C VAL A 105 -10.78 3.47 -13.59
N ALA A 106 -10.40 4.34 -12.65
CA ALA A 106 -9.17 5.10 -12.76
C ALA A 106 -7.93 4.19 -12.75
N GLY A 107 -6.98 4.48 -13.65
CA GLY A 107 -5.71 3.77 -13.72
C GLY A 107 -5.73 2.49 -14.56
N ASP A 108 -6.87 2.19 -15.22
CA ASP A 108 -7.04 1.06 -16.14
C ASP A 108 -6.49 -0.27 -15.58
N PRO A 109 -6.94 -0.70 -14.38
CA PRO A 109 -6.47 -1.95 -13.77
C PRO A 109 -6.80 -3.16 -14.65
N GLU A 110 -6.02 -4.23 -14.50
CA GLU A 110 -6.43 -5.53 -15.02
C GLU A 110 -7.58 -6.05 -14.16
N VAL A 111 -8.66 -6.50 -14.79
CA VAL A 111 -9.85 -7.00 -14.09
C VAL A 111 -10.04 -8.48 -14.40
N VAL A 112 -10.20 -9.28 -13.34
CA VAL A 112 -10.48 -10.72 -13.43
C VAL A 112 -11.61 -11.09 -12.46
N GLY A 113 -12.14 -12.31 -12.61
CA GLY A 113 -13.12 -12.87 -11.68
C GLY A 113 -14.57 -12.85 -12.18
N LEU A 114 -14.90 -12.07 -13.20
CA LEU A 114 -16.24 -12.04 -13.79
C LEU A 114 -16.61 -13.40 -14.40
N LYS A 115 -17.66 -14.05 -13.88
CA LYS A 115 -18.15 -15.36 -14.34
C LYS A 115 -19.66 -15.39 -14.47
N ASP A 116 -20.13 -15.84 -15.63
CA ASP A 116 -21.53 -16.09 -15.96
C ASP A 116 -21.60 -17.47 -16.62
N ASP A 117 -21.46 -18.51 -15.79
CA ASP A 117 -21.38 -19.91 -16.23
C ASP A 117 -22.75 -20.44 -16.69
N ASP A 118 -23.85 -19.89 -16.15
CA ASP A 118 -25.22 -20.29 -16.50
C ASP A 118 -25.89 -19.41 -17.58
N GLY A 119 -25.28 -18.29 -17.94
CA GLY A 119 -25.70 -17.41 -19.02
C GLY A 119 -26.90 -16.54 -18.67
N ASP A 120 -27.17 -16.30 -17.39
CA ASP A 120 -28.26 -15.44 -16.93
C ASP A 120 -27.89 -13.94 -16.93
N GLY A 121 -26.63 -13.62 -17.19
CA GLY A 121 -26.12 -12.25 -17.25
C GLY A 121 -25.71 -11.69 -15.89
N LEU A 122 -25.60 -12.52 -14.85
CA LEU A 122 -25.12 -12.15 -13.53
C LEU A 122 -23.77 -12.78 -13.22
N ASP A 123 -22.99 -12.10 -12.38
CA ASP A 123 -21.78 -12.66 -11.82
C ASP A 123 -22.09 -13.72 -10.73
N ASP A 124 -21.67 -14.96 -10.98
CA ASP A 124 -22.02 -16.13 -10.19
C ASP A 124 -21.42 -16.11 -8.78
N ASP A 125 -20.14 -15.75 -8.68
CA ASP A 125 -19.41 -15.79 -7.42
C ASP A 125 -19.44 -14.46 -6.65
N GLY A 126 -19.84 -13.36 -7.30
CA GLY A 126 -19.96 -12.04 -6.72
C GLY A 126 -18.61 -11.42 -6.38
N LYS A 127 -17.56 -11.76 -7.12
CA LYS A 127 -16.19 -11.33 -6.81
C LYS A 127 -15.51 -10.75 -8.03
N VAL A 128 -15.09 -9.50 -7.91
CA VAL A 128 -14.33 -8.80 -8.96
C VAL A 128 -12.96 -8.43 -8.41
N GLN A 129 -11.90 -8.97 -9.00
CA GLN A 129 -10.53 -8.65 -8.65
C GLN A 129 -9.99 -7.57 -9.58
N LEU A 130 -9.31 -6.58 -9.00
CA LEU A 130 -8.58 -5.55 -9.73
C LEU A 130 -7.09 -5.66 -9.38
N ASP A 131 -6.26 -5.74 -10.43
CA ASP A 131 -4.81 -5.84 -10.35
C ASP A 131 -4.15 -4.54 -10.84
N VAL A 132 -3.30 -3.97 -10.01
CA VAL A 132 -2.52 -2.74 -10.29
C VAL A 132 -1.08 -2.97 -9.85
N ASP A 133 -0.13 -2.84 -10.77
CA ASP A 133 1.31 -2.98 -10.52
C ASP A 133 1.69 -4.26 -9.74
N GLY A 134 1.00 -5.37 -10.02
CA GLY A 134 1.24 -6.67 -9.39
C GLY A 134 0.63 -6.85 -8.00
N ALA A 135 -0.12 -5.87 -7.50
CA ALA A 135 -0.94 -5.97 -6.30
C ALA A 135 -2.43 -6.10 -6.65
N SER A 136 -3.18 -6.79 -5.81
CA SER A 136 -4.59 -7.11 -6.05
C SER A 136 -5.49 -6.53 -4.96
N ALA A 137 -6.73 -6.22 -5.33
CA ALA A 137 -7.83 -5.97 -4.39
C ALA A 137 -9.12 -6.62 -4.90
N CYS A 138 -9.97 -7.04 -3.97
CA CYS A 138 -11.20 -7.78 -4.25
C CYS A 138 -12.42 -6.95 -3.90
N VAL A 139 -13.33 -6.74 -4.85
CA VAL A 139 -14.67 -6.20 -4.63
C VAL A 139 -15.63 -7.37 -4.43
N ILE A 140 -16.37 -7.36 -3.32
CA ILE A 140 -17.38 -8.37 -3.00
C ILE A 140 -18.76 -7.78 -3.22
N LEU A 141 -19.55 -8.47 -4.03
CA LEU A 141 -20.88 -8.08 -4.48
C LEU A 141 -21.92 -9.02 -3.84
N PRO A 142 -22.94 -8.48 -3.15
CA PRO A 142 -23.98 -9.30 -2.57
C PRO A 142 -24.85 -9.94 -3.68
N ALA A 143 -25.43 -11.11 -3.42
CA ALA A 143 -26.39 -11.73 -4.33
C ALA A 143 -27.67 -10.89 -4.49
N SER A 144 -27.96 -10.02 -3.53
CA SER A 144 -29.10 -9.09 -3.54
C SER A 144 -28.79 -7.87 -2.68
N GLY A 145 -29.27 -6.69 -3.10
CA GLY A 145 -29.06 -5.44 -2.38
C GLY A 145 -27.79 -4.70 -2.79
N GLU A 146 -27.44 -3.65 -2.04
CA GLU A 146 -26.43 -2.65 -2.44
C GLU A 146 -25.14 -2.71 -1.59
N ASP A 147 -25.07 -3.62 -0.62
CA ASP A 147 -23.98 -3.72 0.35
C ASP A 147 -22.73 -4.38 -0.23
N THR A 148 -22.03 -3.64 -1.08
CA THR A 148 -20.72 -4.01 -1.63
C THR A 148 -19.58 -3.68 -0.65
N SER A 149 -18.53 -4.51 -0.63
CA SER A 149 -17.33 -4.32 0.19
C SER A 149 -16.04 -4.48 -0.61
N VAL A 150 -14.93 -3.99 -0.05
CA VAL A 150 -13.58 -4.07 -0.65
C VAL A 150 -12.61 -4.68 0.36
N GLU A 151 -11.95 -5.74 -0.07
CA GLU A 151 -10.88 -6.43 0.64
C GLU A 151 -9.55 -6.24 -0.10
N GLY A 152 -8.44 -6.20 0.64
CA GLY A 152 -7.12 -6.17 0.03
C GLY A 152 -6.66 -7.59 -0.31
N GLY A 153 -5.94 -7.75 -1.41
CA GLY A 153 -5.52 -9.05 -1.94
C GLY A 153 -6.47 -9.60 -2.99
N SER A 154 -6.16 -10.80 -3.48
CA SER A 154 -6.89 -11.50 -4.53
C SER A 154 -8.25 -12.02 -4.08
N CYS A 155 -9.16 -12.20 -5.04
CA CYS A 155 -10.40 -12.96 -4.89
C CYS A 155 -10.14 -14.48 -5.05
#